data_AF-A0A495TDJ1-F1
#
_entry.id   AF-A0A495TDJ1-F1
#
_cell.length_a   1.000
_cell.length_b   1.000
_cell.length_c   1.000
_cell.angle_alpha   90.00
_cell.angle_beta   90.00
_cell.angle_gamma   90.00
#
_symmetry.space_group_name_H-M   'P 1'
#
loop_
_entity.id
_entity.type
_entity.pdbx_description
1 polymer ?
#
loop_
_entity_poly.entity_id
_entity_poly.type
_entity_poly.pdbx_seq_one_letter_code
_entity_poly.pdbx_strand_id
1 'polypeptide(L)'
;MVDFARLRDVKLESVTEAGKDWQAVAKALDQARQHIEESVLKPLGTWTGPAATGARHSFGQQELQLQVAALELQAVEQVLAGFVLAVTTAQQELQYALTEASRHGLTVDANGTVTATPTPVDQLPKNAALRQEAADSYRAEAAYAATLTADIAAAVQAATQADATCAAELGKLAEESKLLDGSGRTGLAGALQLAAKDLGEATRLAGTVEGDTIPTDPAARAAWWGALTPDQRNQFLDAAPWKVQGLPGVPKLQDYYKQLALKKAGIDPSKWDPEKGLDFNDETVQKVYAWYQKLWDENRDFQWAGMAKLAGAPVYGGLHDLNEVIKGADIAGLAVPIPGGLLSSLSTDEVQWFQNKFLHMQKDIFDDVGAMHAAYQQYGIAGIEALQKQNPDNYPKELTDAWRDIDSGDPKRVAAGNAALLEREQTKVLPGSYREVEKYHGPVGDTFAQVLSAMTESPIPGGKSFNGYYGGEWSTWWDDRYVTDTNDRMDWIRKDMLPKYQQLLANPVQAKALIDTPLLDRADEYEVVP
;
A
#
# COMPACT_ATOMS: atom_id res chain seq x y z
N MET A 1 16.83 19.95 21.25
CA MET A 1 17.62 19.06 20.38
C MET A 1 17.32 17.64 20.79
N VAL A 2 16.75 16.87 19.88
CA VAL A 2 16.35 15.48 20.08
C VAL A 2 17.53 14.62 19.69
N ASP A 3 17.91 13.67 20.54
CA ASP A 3 18.93 12.67 20.21
C ASP A 3 18.27 11.32 19.86
N PHE A 4 19.07 10.37 19.36
CA PHE A 4 18.62 9.03 18.97
C PHE A 4 17.82 8.33 20.08
N ALA A 5 18.36 8.30 21.31
CA ALA A 5 17.71 7.61 22.42
C ALA A 5 16.39 8.28 22.79
N ARG A 6 16.36 9.62 22.79
CA ARG A 6 15.17 10.40 23.09
C ARG A 6 14.09 10.20 22.04
N LEU A 7 14.41 10.20 20.75
CA LEU A 7 13.42 9.90 19.69
C LEU A 7 12.89 8.47 19.81
N ARG A 8 13.77 7.50 20.09
CA ARG A 8 13.37 6.11 20.29
C ARG A 8 12.39 5.95 21.43
N ASP A 9 12.65 6.61 22.56
CA ASP A 9 11.96 6.36 23.83
C ASP A 9 10.83 7.38 24.13
N VAL A 10 10.67 8.42 23.29
CA VAL A 10 9.66 9.46 23.53
C VAL A 10 8.25 8.88 23.52
N LYS A 11 7.46 9.39 24.45
CA LYS A 11 6.05 9.09 24.67
C LYS A 11 5.26 10.37 24.48
N LEU A 12 4.32 10.37 23.53
CA LEU A 12 3.60 11.56 23.09
C LEU A 12 2.21 11.70 23.72
N GLU A 13 1.79 10.74 24.54
CA GLU A 13 0.45 10.67 25.13
C GLU A 13 0.13 11.93 25.94
N SER A 14 1.07 12.43 26.74
CA SER A 14 0.87 13.66 27.51
C SER A 14 0.67 14.89 26.63
N VAL A 15 1.31 14.92 25.45
CA VAL A 15 1.18 16.02 24.49
C VAL A 15 -0.15 15.94 23.76
N THR A 16 -0.57 14.72 23.39
CA THR A 16 -1.89 14.45 22.82
C THR A 16 -3.02 14.84 23.79
N GLU A 17 -2.92 14.46 25.06
CA GLU A 17 -3.90 14.85 26.08
C GLU A 17 -3.92 16.36 26.31
N ALA A 18 -2.76 17.02 26.36
CA ALA A 18 -2.71 18.48 26.45
C ALA A 18 -3.42 19.15 25.25
N GLY A 19 -3.26 18.64 24.03
CA GLY A 19 -3.98 19.13 22.86
C GLY A 19 -5.51 19.01 23.02
N LYS A 20 -6.00 17.86 23.52
CA LYS A 20 -7.42 17.66 23.81
C LYS A 20 -7.96 18.62 24.87
N ASP A 21 -7.17 18.88 25.92
CA ASP A 21 -7.56 19.83 26.97
C ASP A 21 -7.72 21.25 26.41
N TRP A 22 -6.79 21.71 25.57
CA TRP A 22 -6.90 23.01 24.88
C TRP A 22 -8.14 23.08 23.98
N GLN A 23 -8.40 22.02 23.22
CA GLN A 23 -9.62 21.92 22.39
C GLN A 23 -10.90 21.98 23.22
N ALA A 24 -10.91 21.34 24.39
CA ALA A 24 -12.07 21.33 25.28
C ALA A 24 -12.37 22.75 25.79
N VAL A 25 -11.36 23.52 26.17
CA VAL A 25 -11.53 24.92 26.60
C VAL A 25 -11.97 25.79 25.42
N ALA A 26 -11.36 25.64 24.24
CA ALA A 26 -11.77 26.35 23.02
C ALA A 26 -13.26 26.14 22.72
N LYS A 27 -13.72 24.88 22.80
CA LYS A 27 -15.12 24.51 22.59
C LYS A 27 -16.05 25.13 23.64
N ALA A 28 -15.64 25.17 24.91
CA ALA A 28 -16.42 25.81 25.96
C ALA A 28 -16.58 27.33 25.74
N LEU A 29 -15.53 28.00 25.26
CA LEU A 29 -15.56 29.42 24.91
C LEU A 29 -16.47 29.71 23.73
N ASP A 30 -16.43 28.91 22.66
CA ASP A 30 -17.35 29.07 21.53
C ASP A 30 -18.80 28.76 21.93
N GLN A 31 -19.05 27.81 22.82
CA GLN A 31 -20.39 27.56 23.39
C GLN A 31 -20.90 28.77 24.18
N ALA A 32 -20.04 29.41 24.99
CA ALA A 32 -20.40 30.64 25.70
C ALA A 32 -20.70 31.80 24.74
N ARG A 33 -19.91 31.94 23.67
CA ARG A 33 -20.12 32.90 22.58
C ARG A 33 -21.50 32.70 21.94
N GLN A 34 -21.79 31.48 21.50
CA GLN A 34 -23.08 31.10 20.90
C GLN A 34 -24.24 31.40 21.86
N HIS A 35 -24.06 31.17 23.16
CA HIS A 35 -25.08 31.48 24.15
C HIS A 35 -25.39 32.99 24.23
N ILE A 36 -24.36 33.86 24.21
CA ILE A 36 -24.54 35.32 24.17
C ILE A 36 -25.25 35.73 22.87
N GLU A 37 -24.82 35.18 21.74
CA GLU A 37 -25.42 35.46 20.42
C GLU A 37 -26.92 35.10 20.41
N GLU A 38 -27.25 33.85 20.76
CA GLU A 38 -28.60 33.29 20.72
C GLU A 38 -29.53 33.91 21.77
N SER A 39 -29.06 34.04 23.02
CA SER A 39 -29.93 34.33 24.17
C SER A 39 -29.98 35.82 24.52
N VAL A 40 -29.01 36.61 24.04
CA VAL A 40 -28.89 38.04 24.40
C VAL A 40 -28.94 38.92 23.16
N LEU A 41 -28.02 38.75 22.21
CA LEU A 41 -27.88 39.66 21.07
C LEU A 41 -29.06 39.56 20.08
N LYS A 42 -29.51 38.35 19.72
CA LYS A 42 -30.68 38.16 18.85
C LYS A 42 -31.95 38.81 19.43
N PRO A 43 -32.35 38.55 20.71
CA PRO A 43 -33.49 39.24 21.32
C PRO A 43 -33.35 40.77 21.34
N LEU A 44 -32.16 41.29 21.69
CA LEU A 44 -31.86 42.73 21.74
C LEU A 44 -31.94 43.41 20.37
N GLY A 45 -31.84 42.66 19.26
CA GLY A 45 -31.98 43.17 17.90
C GLY A 45 -33.34 43.84 17.63
N THR A 46 -34.38 43.46 18.39
CA THR A 46 -35.73 44.04 18.27
C THR A 46 -35.94 45.29 19.12
N TRP A 47 -35.01 45.62 20.02
CA TRP A 47 -35.13 46.73 20.97
C TRP A 47 -34.51 48.01 20.42
N THR A 48 -35.17 49.14 20.69
CA THR A 48 -34.77 50.48 20.22
C THR A 48 -34.39 51.41 21.38
N GLY A 49 -33.64 52.47 21.07
CA GLY A 49 -33.20 53.48 22.04
C GLY A 49 -31.76 53.34 22.54
N PRO A 50 -31.22 54.35 23.25
CA PRO A 50 -29.79 54.41 23.61
C PRO A 50 -29.30 53.26 24.49
N ALA A 51 -30.13 52.77 25.42
CA ALA A 51 -29.79 51.64 26.29
C ALA A 51 -29.65 50.33 25.50
N ALA A 52 -30.53 50.09 24.52
CA ALA A 52 -30.45 48.93 23.64
C ALA A 52 -29.19 48.98 22.75
N THR A 53 -28.83 50.16 22.24
CA THR A 53 -27.59 50.36 21.48
C THR A 53 -26.34 50.10 22.34
N GLY A 54 -26.31 50.63 23.58
CA GLY A 54 -25.21 50.39 24.51
C GLY A 54 -25.06 48.92 24.90
N ALA A 55 -26.18 48.23 25.18
CA ALA A 55 -26.18 46.81 25.48
C ALA A 55 -25.68 45.96 24.30
N ARG A 56 -26.17 46.22 23.08
CA ARG A 56 -25.70 45.53 21.86
C ARG A 56 -24.19 45.72 21.64
N HIS A 57 -23.69 46.93 21.85
CA HIS A 57 -22.25 47.20 21.74
C HIS A 57 -21.45 46.40 22.78
N SER A 58 -21.85 46.45 24.06
CA SER A 58 -21.12 45.76 25.13
C SER A 58 -21.13 44.23 24.97
N PHE A 59 -22.28 43.63 24.69
CA PHE A 59 -22.38 42.18 24.51
C PHE A 59 -21.72 41.70 23.21
N GLY A 60 -21.77 42.50 22.13
CA GLY A 60 -21.03 42.19 20.91
C GLY A 60 -19.51 42.21 21.09
N GLN A 61 -19.00 43.12 21.94
CA GLN A 61 -17.57 43.11 22.32
C GLN A 61 -17.20 41.86 23.11
N GLN A 62 -18.05 41.43 24.05
CA GLN A 62 -17.82 40.19 24.82
C GLN A 62 -17.89 38.94 23.94
N GLU A 63 -18.84 38.88 23.00
CA GLU A 63 -18.93 37.80 22.02
C GLU A 63 -17.64 37.70 21.18
N LEU A 64 -17.16 38.83 20.66
CA LEU A 64 -15.93 38.88 19.88
C LEU A 64 -14.70 38.43 20.70
N GLN A 65 -14.60 38.84 21.96
CA GLN A 65 -13.51 38.43 22.85
C GLN A 65 -13.51 36.90 23.08
N LEU A 66 -14.69 36.30 23.29
CA LEU A 66 -14.82 34.85 23.43
C LEU A 66 -14.47 34.11 22.14
N GLN A 67 -14.88 34.64 20.98
CA GLN A 67 -14.54 34.07 19.67
C GLN A 67 -13.03 34.06 19.44
N VAL A 68 -12.37 35.17 19.73
CA VAL A 68 -10.91 35.31 19.58
C VAL A 68 -10.20 34.33 20.50
N ALA A 69 -10.57 34.28 21.78
CA ALA A 69 -9.96 33.34 22.72
C ALA A 69 -10.17 31.87 22.31
N ALA A 70 -11.36 31.50 21.82
CA ALA A 70 -11.61 30.14 21.33
C ALA A 70 -10.68 29.75 20.16
N LEU A 71 -10.50 30.66 19.21
CA LEU A 71 -9.64 30.46 18.04
C LEU A 71 -8.15 30.38 18.42
N GLU A 72 -7.69 31.15 19.41
CA GLU A 72 -6.32 31.06 19.93
C GLU A 72 -6.04 29.69 20.57
N LEU A 73 -6.95 29.20 21.40
CA LEU A 73 -6.79 27.91 22.06
C LEU A 73 -6.88 26.74 21.06
N GLN A 74 -7.67 26.90 20.01
CA GLN A 74 -7.70 25.95 18.91
C GLN A 74 -6.36 25.93 18.14
N ALA A 75 -5.70 27.08 17.97
CA ALA A 75 -4.39 27.14 17.33
C ALA A 75 -3.32 26.39 18.15
N VAL A 76 -3.37 26.49 19.49
CA VAL A 76 -2.48 25.72 20.37
C VAL A 76 -2.66 24.22 20.17
N GLU A 77 -3.90 23.73 20.12
CA GLU A 77 -4.17 22.31 19.85
C GLU A 77 -3.60 21.87 18.49
N GLN A 78 -3.80 22.66 17.43
CA GLN A 78 -3.31 22.34 16.10
C GLN A 78 -1.77 22.23 16.06
N VAL A 79 -1.06 23.12 16.76
CA VAL A 79 0.40 23.06 16.88
C VAL A 79 0.84 21.78 17.59
N LEU A 80 0.20 21.43 18.70
CA LEU A 80 0.51 20.21 19.46
C LEU A 80 0.20 18.94 18.65
N ALA A 81 -0.93 18.90 17.94
CA ALA A 81 -1.31 17.79 17.08
C ALA A 81 -0.32 17.59 15.93
N GLY A 82 0.12 18.68 15.29
CA GLY A 82 1.15 18.62 14.25
C GLY A 82 2.51 18.13 14.77
N PHE A 83 2.91 18.58 15.96
CA PHE A 83 4.11 18.06 16.63
C PHE A 83 4.03 16.56 16.90
N VAL A 84 2.89 16.08 17.43
CA VAL A 84 2.68 14.64 17.68
C VAL A 84 2.80 13.84 16.39
N LEU A 85 2.17 14.29 15.31
CA LEU A 85 2.26 13.63 14.01
C LEU A 85 3.71 13.54 13.52
N ALA A 86 4.43 14.67 13.48
CA ALA A 86 5.80 14.72 12.98
C ALA A 86 6.77 13.83 13.77
N VAL A 87 6.69 13.85 15.10
CA VAL A 87 7.55 13.01 15.95
C VAL A 87 7.17 11.53 15.83
N THR A 88 5.88 11.20 15.67
CA THR A 88 5.45 9.81 15.43
C THR A 88 6.02 9.27 14.12
N THR A 89 5.96 10.05 13.02
CA THR A 89 6.56 9.67 11.73
C THR A 89 8.06 9.44 11.85
N ALA A 90 8.78 10.37 12.46
CA ALA A 90 10.22 10.22 12.69
C ALA A 90 10.55 8.97 13.55
N GLN A 91 9.72 8.66 14.55
CA GLN A 91 9.89 7.44 15.36
C GLN A 91 9.64 6.16 14.55
N GLN A 92 8.69 6.17 13.60
CA GLN A 92 8.43 5.03 12.71
C GLN A 92 9.59 4.79 11.73
N GLU A 93 10.13 5.84 11.11
CA GLU A 93 11.31 5.74 10.24
C GLU A 93 12.53 5.20 11.00
N LEU A 94 12.73 5.68 12.23
CA LEU A 94 13.75 5.16 13.14
C LEU A 94 13.54 3.67 13.42
N GLN A 95 12.32 3.24 13.76
CA GLN A 95 12.00 1.84 14.04
C GLN A 95 12.20 0.94 12.82
N TYR A 96 11.88 1.42 11.61
CA TYR A 96 12.14 0.71 10.37
C TYR A 96 13.64 0.49 10.17
N ALA A 97 14.47 1.54 10.30
CA ALA A 97 15.91 1.42 10.14
C ALA A 97 16.55 0.47 11.18
N LEU A 98 16.06 0.49 12.42
CA LEU A 98 16.48 -0.44 13.47
C LEU A 98 16.09 -1.90 13.16
N THR A 99 14.90 -2.11 12.59
CA THR A 99 14.41 -3.43 12.19
C THR A 99 15.24 -3.98 11.04
N GLU A 100 15.54 -3.17 10.02
CA GLU A 100 16.41 -3.57 8.91
C GLU A 100 17.83 -3.86 9.37
N ALA A 101 18.41 -3.04 10.26
CA ALA A 101 19.72 -3.33 10.83
C ALA A 101 19.74 -4.70 11.53
N SER A 102 18.72 -5.01 12.33
CA SER A 102 18.57 -6.31 13.00
C SER A 102 18.42 -7.46 12.00
N ARG A 103 17.58 -7.30 10.97
CA ARG A 103 17.33 -8.31 9.93
C ARG A 103 18.59 -8.70 9.16
N HIS A 104 19.48 -7.75 8.94
CA HIS A 104 20.76 -7.94 8.25
C HIS A 104 21.94 -8.24 9.18
N GLY A 105 21.69 -8.47 10.48
CA GLY A 105 22.75 -8.78 11.45
C GLY A 105 23.74 -7.64 11.70
N LEU A 106 23.34 -6.40 11.39
CA LEU A 106 24.15 -5.20 11.58
C LEU A 106 24.03 -4.72 13.04
N THR A 107 25.09 -4.08 13.53
CA THR A 107 25.14 -3.54 14.89
C THR A 107 24.85 -2.05 14.90
N VAL A 108 23.89 -1.64 15.73
CA VAL A 108 23.56 -0.22 15.96
C VAL A 108 24.14 0.21 17.31
N ASP A 109 24.93 1.27 17.32
CA ASP A 109 25.50 1.82 18.55
C ASP A 109 24.55 2.78 19.29
N ALA A 110 24.99 3.29 20.44
CA ALA A 110 24.19 4.19 21.28
C ALA A 110 23.84 5.54 20.62
N ASN A 111 24.53 5.91 19.53
CA ASN A 111 24.30 7.13 18.79
C ASN A 111 23.47 6.90 17.51
N GLY A 112 23.04 5.66 17.25
CA GLY A 112 22.34 5.30 16.02
C GLY A 112 23.25 5.03 14.83
N THR A 113 24.57 4.87 15.04
CA THR A 113 25.48 4.48 13.96
C THR A 113 25.37 2.99 13.70
N VAL A 114 25.10 2.63 12.46
CA VAL A 114 24.98 1.23 12.02
C VAL A 114 26.31 0.77 11.42
N THR A 115 26.76 -0.40 11.83
CA THR A 115 28.05 -0.96 11.42
C THR A 115 27.91 -2.41 11.00
N ALA A 116 28.58 -2.78 9.91
CA ALA A 116 28.77 -4.16 9.51
C ALA A 116 29.97 -4.75 10.27
N THR A 117 29.90 -6.03 10.64
CA THR A 117 31.02 -6.70 11.33
C THR A 117 31.91 -7.41 10.30
N PRO A 118 33.18 -7.00 10.13
CA PRO A 118 34.07 -7.68 9.19
C PRO A 118 34.37 -9.10 9.67
N THR A 119 34.44 -10.05 8.74
CA THR A 119 34.93 -11.40 9.05
C THR A 119 36.39 -11.34 9.52
N PRO A 120 36.74 -11.94 10.68
CA PRO A 120 38.11 -11.99 11.15
C PRO A 120 39.09 -12.61 10.14
N VAL A 121 40.30 -12.06 10.05
CA VAL A 121 41.29 -12.46 9.02
C VAL A 121 41.65 -13.95 9.10
N ASP A 122 41.64 -14.52 10.29
CA ASP A 122 41.89 -15.94 10.57
C ASP A 122 40.73 -16.87 10.16
N GLN A 123 39.53 -16.30 9.95
CA GLN A 123 38.33 -16.99 9.47
C GLN A 123 38.11 -16.83 7.96
N LEU A 124 38.89 -15.96 7.30
CA LEU A 124 38.80 -15.79 5.85
C LEU A 124 39.31 -17.04 5.10
N PRO A 125 38.69 -17.40 3.96
CA PRO A 125 39.17 -18.49 3.12
C PRO A 125 40.64 -18.28 2.71
N LYS A 126 41.43 -19.35 2.60
CA LYS A 126 42.81 -19.22 2.06
C LYS A 126 42.83 -18.91 0.56
N ASN A 127 41.77 -19.27 -0.16
CA ASN A 127 41.62 -19.03 -1.59
C ASN A 127 41.46 -17.52 -1.88
N ALA A 128 42.20 -16.99 -2.86
CA ALA A 128 42.19 -15.56 -3.20
C ALA A 128 40.84 -15.07 -3.78
N ALA A 129 40.17 -15.88 -4.59
CA ALA A 129 38.87 -15.53 -5.18
C ALA A 129 37.78 -15.46 -4.09
N LEU A 130 37.71 -16.48 -3.21
CA LEU A 130 36.75 -16.48 -2.10
C LEU A 130 37.02 -15.36 -1.07
N ARG A 131 38.28 -14.91 -0.91
CA ARG A 131 38.58 -13.71 -0.11
C ARG A 131 38.08 -12.43 -0.77
N GLN A 132 38.14 -12.36 -2.10
CA GLN A 132 37.64 -11.21 -2.84
C GLN A 132 36.11 -11.13 -2.71
N GLU A 133 35.40 -12.25 -2.87
CA GLU A 133 33.96 -12.35 -2.66
C GLU A 133 33.55 -11.94 -1.23
N ALA A 134 34.26 -12.41 -0.20
CA ALA A 134 34.00 -11.99 1.18
C ALA A 134 34.21 -10.48 1.40
N ALA A 135 35.25 -9.90 0.76
CA ALA A 135 35.49 -8.47 0.82
C ALA A 135 34.40 -7.66 0.07
N ASP A 136 33.89 -8.18 -1.03
CA ASP A 136 32.78 -7.59 -1.78
C ASP A 136 31.46 -7.63 -0.98
N SER A 137 31.17 -8.75 -0.33
CA SER A 137 30.00 -8.88 0.58
C SER A 137 30.07 -7.87 1.72
N TYR A 138 31.22 -7.78 2.41
CA TYR A 138 31.42 -6.80 3.47
C TYR A 138 31.26 -5.36 2.98
N ARG A 139 31.75 -5.03 1.78
CA ARG A 139 31.58 -3.69 1.18
C ARG A 139 30.11 -3.37 0.94
N ALA A 140 29.32 -4.34 0.46
CA ALA A 140 27.89 -4.16 0.26
C ALA A 140 27.15 -3.96 1.59
N GLU A 141 27.44 -4.77 2.60
CA GLU A 141 26.87 -4.63 3.95
C GLU A 141 27.26 -3.31 4.61
N ALA A 142 28.52 -2.88 4.48
CA ALA A 142 28.99 -1.60 5.00
C ALA A 142 28.33 -0.41 4.30
N ALA A 143 28.10 -0.49 2.98
CA ALA A 143 27.35 0.53 2.25
C ALA A 143 25.89 0.60 2.71
N TYR A 144 25.25 -0.55 2.91
CA TYR A 144 23.89 -0.60 3.42
C TYR A 144 23.77 -0.08 4.87
N ALA A 145 24.73 -0.43 5.74
CA ALA A 145 24.84 0.13 7.08
C ALA A 145 25.02 1.66 7.06
N ALA A 146 25.77 2.20 6.11
CA ALA A 146 25.90 3.65 5.94
C ALA A 146 24.57 4.31 5.54
N THR A 147 23.77 3.66 4.68
CA THR A 147 22.41 4.12 4.35
C THR A 147 21.52 4.15 5.60
N LEU A 148 21.46 3.06 6.36
CA LEU A 148 20.65 3.01 7.58
C LEU A 148 21.10 4.04 8.63
N THR A 149 22.40 4.31 8.72
CA THR A 149 22.93 5.39 9.58
C THR A 149 22.42 6.76 9.14
N ALA A 150 22.37 7.02 7.83
CA ALA A 150 21.84 8.27 7.29
C ALA A 150 20.33 8.39 7.55
N ASP A 151 19.58 7.30 7.40
CA ASP A 151 18.13 7.27 7.67
C ASP A 151 17.84 7.56 9.15
N ILE A 152 18.60 6.96 10.08
CA ILE A 152 18.48 7.24 11.52
C ILE A 152 18.81 8.71 11.82
N ALA A 153 19.88 9.25 11.22
CA ALA A 153 20.24 10.65 11.41
C ALA A 153 19.17 11.62 10.87
N ALA A 154 18.55 11.29 9.73
CA ALA A 154 17.46 12.05 9.14
C ALA A 154 16.22 12.06 10.06
N ALA A 155 15.83 10.91 10.61
CA ALA A 155 14.74 10.81 11.56
C ALA A 155 14.98 11.66 12.82
N VAL A 156 16.20 11.61 13.38
CA VAL A 156 16.59 12.43 14.55
C VAL A 156 16.56 13.93 14.22
N GLN A 157 17.02 14.31 13.02
CA GLN A 157 16.96 15.69 12.54
C GLN A 157 15.51 16.18 12.39
N ALA A 158 14.64 15.36 11.79
CA ALA A 158 13.22 15.67 11.62
C ALA A 158 12.52 15.88 12.98
N ALA A 159 12.78 15.01 13.96
CA ALA A 159 12.24 15.17 15.31
C ALA A 159 12.79 16.43 16.02
N THR A 160 14.08 16.73 15.85
CA THR A 160 14.70 17.95 16.39
C THR A 160 14.06 19.20 15.82
N GLN A 161 13.72 19.16 14.54
CA GLN A 161 13.05 20.26 13.87
C GLN A 161 11.60 20.42 14.30
N ALA A 162 10.85 19.33 14.40
CA ALA A 162 9.49 19.35 14.91
C ALA A 162 9.44 19.98 16.32
N ASP A 163 10.39 19.62 17.19
CA ASP A 163 10.56 20.20 18.54
C ASP A 163 10.80 21.72 18.47
N ALA A 164 11.75 22.16 17.65
CA ALA A 164 12.07 23.58 17.49
C ALA A 164 10.90 24.40 16.93
N THR A 165 10.20 23.88 15.92
CA THR A 165 9.05 24.56 15.31
C THR A 165 7.88 24.61 16.28
N CYS A 166 7.55 23.51 16.96
CA CYS A 166 6.51 23.49 17.97
C CYS A 166 6.77 24.55 19.05
N ALA A 167 8.00 24.60 19.57
CA ALA A 167 8.38 25.60 20.57
C ALA A 167 8.27 27.04 20.03
N ALA A 168 8.69 27.29 18.79
CA ALA A 168 8.60 28.60 18.15
C ALA A 168 7.14 29.05 17.94
N GLU A 169 6.28 28.17 17.45
CA GLU A 169 4.86 28.48 17.21
C GLU A 169 4.09 28.70 18.50
N LEU A 170 4.31 27.86 19.52
CA LEU A 170 3.73 28.10 20.85
C LEU A 170 4.23 29.42 21.44
N GLY A 171 5.50 29.79 21.21
CA GLY A 171 6.06 31.08 21.60
C GLY A 171 5.38 32.27 20.91
N LYS A 172 5.13 32.18 19.59
CA LYS A 172 4.40 33.21 18.83
C LYS A 172 2.98 33.39 19.36
N LEU A 173 2.24 32.29 19.54
CA LEU A 173 0.88 32.31 20.09
C LEU A 173 0.87 32.94 21.50
N ALA A 174 1.87 32.64 22.33
CA ALA A 174 1.99 33.23 23.66
C ALA A 174 2.26 34.75 23.62
N GLU A 175 3.05 35.26 22.67
CA GLU A 175 3.29 36.71 22.55
C GLU A 175 2.10 37.45 21.91
N GLU A 176 1.42 36.87 20.94
CA GLU A 176 0.24 37.45 20.30
C GLU A 176 -0.94 37.55 21.27
N SER A 177 -1.10 36.57 22.17
CA SER A 177 -2.10 36.63 23.25
C SER A 177 -1.95 37.85 24.17
N LYS A 178 -0.74 38.41 24.30
CA LYS A 178 -0.47 39.62 25.11
C LYS A 178 -0.90 40.92 24.42
N LEU A 179 -1.15 40.89 23.11
CA LEU A 179 -1.48 42.07 22.30
C LEU A 179 -3.00 42.30 22.16
N LEU A 180 -3.83 41.39 22.66
CA LEU A 180 -5.28 41.52 22.60
C LEU A 180 -5.80 42.42 23.72
N ASP A 181 -5.85 43.72 23.45
CA ASP A 181 -6.52 44.75 24.27
C ASP A 181 -8.06 44.78 24.06
N GLY A 182 -8.64 43.73 23.48
CA GLY A 182 -10.07 43.69 23.14
C GLY A 182 -10.46 44.56 21.94
N SER A 183 -9.52 45.15 21.18
CA SER A 183 -9.83 46.01 20.02
C SER A 183 -10.16 45.28 18.71
N GLY A 184 -10.19 43.94 18.69
CA GLY A 184 -10.60 43.17 17.51
C GLY A 184 -9.68 43.30 16.29
N ARG A 185 -8.41 43.70 16.47
CA ARG A 185 -7.45 43.74 15.35
C ARG A 185 -7.07 42.33 14.91
N THR A 186 -7.43 42.02 13.67
CA THR A 186 -6.84 41.21 12.57
C THR A 186 -5.48 40.47 12.73
N GLY A 187 -4.96 40.24 13.94
CA GLY A 187 -3.75 39.48 14.20
C GLY A 187 -3.99 37.97 14.15
N LEU A 188 -5.15 37.50 14.61
CA LEU A 188 -5.47 36.07 14.73
C LEU A 188 -5.57 35.33 13.40
N ALA A 189 -6.08 36.00 12.35
CA ALA A 189 -6.04 35.44 10.99
C ALA A 189 -4.60 35.35 10.46
N GLY A 190 -3.75 36.33 10.82
CA GLY A 190 -2.32 36.29 10.54
C GLY A 190 -1.61 35.19 11.33
N ALA A 191 -1.94 34.99 12.60
CA ALA A 191 -1.42 33.98 13.50
C ALA A 191 -1.78 32.56 13.05
N LEU A 192 -3.04 32.29 12.71
CA LEU A 192 -3.47 31.02 12.12
C LEU A 192 -2.81 30.78 10.75
N GLN A 193 -2.63 31.84 9.96
CA GLN A 193 -1.96 31.74 8.66
C GLN A 193 -0.44 31.54 8.81
N LEU A 194 0.20 32.10 9.84
CA LEU A 194 1.59 31.85 10.20
C LEU A 194 1.76 30.45 10.78
N ALA A 195 0.97 30.03 11.77
CA ALA A 195 1.03 28.69 12.35
C ALA A 195 0.76 27.59 11.32
N ALA A 196 -0.20 27.77 10.40
CA ALA A 196 -0.43 26.85 9.29
C ALA A 196 0.71 26.87 8.25
N LYS A 197 1.33 28.03 8.02
CA LYS A 197 2.51 28.18 7.15
C LYS A 197 3.75 27.54 7.79
N ASP A 198 3.96 27.71 9.08
CA ASP A 198 5.11 27.26 9.86
C ASP A 198 5.02 25.76 10.22
N LEU A 199 3.84 25.19 10.48
CA LEU A 199 3.63 23.73 10.45
C LEU A 199 3.84 23.16 9.05
N GLY A 200 3.42 23.91 8.03
CA GLY A 200 3.76 23.66 6.64
C GLY A 200 5.25 23.88 6.33
N GLU A 201 6.03 24.52 7.21
CA GLU A 201 7.48 24.80 7.16
C GLU A 201 8.30 23.70 7.86
N ALA A 202 7.84 23.22 9.03
CA ALA A 202 8.38 22.04 9.71
C ALA A 202 8.22 20.77 8.87
N THR A 203 7.05 20.60 8.25
CA THR A 203 6.80 19.54 7.25
C THR A 203 7.67 19.75 5.99
N ARG A 204 8.04 21.00 5.67
CA ARG A 204 8.87 21.46 4.52
C ARG A 204 10.37 21.29 4.72
N LEU A 205 10.84 21.16 5.95
CA LEU A 205 12.26 21.00 6.26
C LEU A 205 12.62 19.53 6.58
N ALA A 206 11.63 18.69 6.92
CA ALA A 206 11.76 17.23 6.94
C ALA A 206 11.75 16.60 5.52
N GLY A 207 11.27 17.34 4.52
CA GLY A 207 11.37 16.97 3.12
C GLY A 207 11.56 18.22 2.28
N THR A 208 12.71 18.37 1.63
CA THR A 208 12.94 19.44 0.65
C THR A 208 11.91 19.35 -0.48
N VAL A 209 10.82 20.09 -0.35
CA VAL A 209 10.00 20.56 -1.48
C VAL A 209 9.76 22.05 -1.29
N GLU A 210 10.55 22.85 -2.01
CA GLU A 210 10.10 24.19 -2.39
C GLU A 210 8.80 24.08 -3.19
N GLY A 211 7.81 24.91 -2.88
CA GLY A 211 6.68 25.10 -3.76
C GLY A 211 5.51 25.80 -3.09
N ASP A 212 5.24 27.01 -3.54
CA ASP A 212 4.04 27.80 -3.29
C ASP A 212 2.74 26.96 -3.32
N THR A 213 1.75 27.42 -2.55
CA THR A 213 0.36 26.94 -2.48
C THR A 213 -0.10 26.12 -3.71
N ILE A 214 -0.57 24.88 -3.48
CA ILE A 214 -1.18 24.01 -4.51
C ILE A 214 -2.14 24.85 -5.37
N PRO A 215 -1.90 24.97 -6.69
CA PRO A 215 -2.75 25.80 -7.54
C PRO A 215 -4.22 25.37 -7.50
N THR A 216 -5.12 26.33 -7.45
CA THR A 216 -6.58 26.09 -7.41
C THR A 216 -7.15 25.75 -8.78
N ASP A 217 -6.54 26.26 -9.86
CA ASP A 217 -6.91 25.97 -11.24
C ASP A 217 -6.44 24.56 -11.69
N PRO A 218 -7.31 23.73 -12.31
CA PRO A 218 -6.99 22.41 -12.84
C PRO A 218 -5.76 22.32 -13.76
N ALA A 219 -5.63 23.24 -14.72
CA ALA A 219 -4.56 23.18 -15.70
C ALA A 219 -3.21 23.60 -15.09
N ALA A 220 -3.23 24.66 -14.29
CA ALA A 220 -2.07 25.09 -13.50
C ALA A 220 -1.63 24.02 -12.49
N ARG A 221 -2.58 23.30 -11.89
CA ARG A 221 -2.29 22.20 -10.97
C ARG A 221 -1.70 20.98 -11.67
N ALA A 222 -2.22 20.60 -12.84
CA ALA A 222 -1.65 19.53 -13.64
C ALA A 222 -0.20 19.85 -14.07
N ALA A 223 0.04 21.10 -14.50
CA ALA A 223 1.38 21.58 -14.84
C ALA A 223 2.31 21.61 -13.62
N TRP A 224 1.82 22.07 -12.46
CA TRP A 224 2.54 22.04 -11.19
C TRP A 224 2.90 20.62 -10.77
N TRP A 225 1.93 19.70 -10.74
CA TRP A 225 2.15 18.30 -10.39
C TRP A 225 3.12 17.61 -11.36
N GLY A 226 3.01 17.91 -12.66
CA GLY A 226 3.94 17.43 -13.69
C GLY A 226 5.36 17.98 -13.53
N ALA A 227 5.51 19.18 -12.97
CA ALA A 227 6.81 19.81 -12.72
C ALA A 227 7.51 19.28 -11.44
N LEU A 228 6.77 18.66 -10.52
CA LEU A 228 7.35 18.00 -9.34
C LEU A 228 8.19 16.78 -9.75
N THR A 229 9.32 16.55 -9.07
CA THR A 229 10.09 15.31 -9.20
C THR A 229 9.30 14.12 -8.63
N PRO A 230 9.65 12.87 -8.99
CA PRO A 230 9.02 11.69 -8.40
C PRO A 230 9.04 11.71 -6.87
N ASP A 231 10.17 12.08 -6.25
CA ASP A 231 10.32 12.11 -4.79
C ASP A 231 9.46 13.20 -4.15
N GLN A 232 9.32 14.36 -4.79
CA GLN A 232 8.43 15.44 -4.32
C GLN A 232 6.95 15.04 -4.40
N ARG A 233 6.55 14.33 -5.45
CA ARG A 233 5.18 13.78 -5.56
C ARG A 233 4.90 12.74 -4.50
N ASN A 234 5.87 11.88 -4.21
CA ASN A 234 5.77 10.90 -3.12
C ASN A 234 5.62 11.63 -1.79
N GLN A 235 6.44 12.63 -1.49
CA GLN A 235 6.30 13.42 -0.25
C GLN A 235 4.93 14.09 -0.10
N PHE A 236 4.29 14.56 -1.18
CA PHE A 236 2.90 15.06 -1.13
C PHE A 236 1.87 13.97 -0.83
N LEU A 237 2.05 12.78 -1.40
CA LEU A 237 1.20 11.61 -1.16
C LEU A 237 1.42 11.00 0.24
N ASP A 238 2.60 11.22 0.82
CA ASP A 238 3.00 10.69 2.13
C ASP A 238 2.52 11.59 3.27
N ALA A 239 2.78 12.90 3.14
CA ALA A 239 2.53 13.86 4.22
C ALA A 239 1.09 14.39 4.24
N ALA A 240 0.44 14.50 3.09
CA ALA A 240 -0.92 15.05 2.99
C ALA A 240 -1.71 14.50 1.80
N PRO A 241 -1.89 13.17 1.68
CA PRO A 241 -2.61 12.56 0.55
C PRO A 241 -4.00 13.15 0.33
N TRP A 242 -4.69 13.57 1.41
CA TRP A 242 -6.01 14.21 1.36
C TRP A 242 -6.02 15.64 0.77
N LYS A 243 -4.87 16.32 0.69
CA LYS A 243 -4.76 17.68 0.10
C LYS A 243 -4.62 17.68 -1.41
N VAL A 244 -4.04 16.61 -1.98
CA VAL A 244 -3.83 16.46 -3.43
C VAL A 244 -4.84 15.52 -4.09
N GLN A 245 -5.63 14.80 -3.28
CA GLN A 245 -6.60 13.79 -3.72
C GLN A 245 -7.71 14.34 -4.63
N GLY A 246 -8.01 13.62 -5.71
CA GLY A 246 -9.18 13.86 -6.58
C GLY A 246 -9.14 15.19 -7.34
N LEU A 247 -8.07 15.95 -7.15
CA LEU A 247 -7.84 17.19 -7.84
C LEU A 247 -7.57 16.91 -9.31
N PRO A 248 -8.27 17.58 -10.25
CA PRO A 248 -7.97 17.48 -11.67
C PRO A 248 -6.47 17.65 -11.93
N GLY A 249 -5.84 16.65 -12.55
CA GLY A 249 -4.40 16.63 -12.85
C GLY A 249 -3.50 15.84 -11.88
N VAL A 250 -4.03 15.32 -10.77
CA VAL A 250 -3.28 14.47 -9.81
C VAL A 250 -3.75 13.00 -9.92
N PRO A 251 -2.82 12.01 -9.96
CA PRO A 251 -3.16 10.59 -9.98
C PRO A 251 -3.96 10.17 -8.74
N LYS A 252 -4.84 9.16 -8.89
CA LYS A 252 -5.50 8.55 -7.73
C LYS A 252 -4.47 7.82 -6.87
N LEU A 253 -4.70 7.71 -5.57
CA LEU A 253 -3.78 7.01 -4.66
C LEU A 253 -3.59 5.53 -5.05
N GLN A 254 -4.63 4.89 -5.58
CA GLN A 254 -4.48 3.55 -6.16
C GLN A 254 -3.50 3.54 -7.34
N ASP A 255 -3.58 4.51 -8.25
CA ASP A 255 -2.67 4.59 -9.40
C ASP A 255 -1.23 4.83 -8.95
N TYR A 256 -1.03 5.60 -7.88
CA TYR A 256 0.29 5.74 -7.25
C TYR A 256 0.82 4.40 -6.76
N TYR A 257 0.03 3.65 -5.99
CA TYR A 257 0.48 2.36 -5.46
C TYR A 257 0.69 1.30 -6.55
N LYS A 258 -0.06 1.35 -7.64
CA LYS A 258 0.22 0.55 -8.84
C LYS A 258 1.60 0.89 -9.42
N GLN A 259 1.92 2.17 -9.58
CA GLN A 259 3.25 2.60 -10.06
C GLN A 259 4.36 2.22 -9.08
N LEU A 260 4.10 2.29 -7.77
CA LEU A 260 5.04 1.84 -6.76
C LEU A 260 5.28 0.33 -6.83
N ALA A 261 4.22 -0.46 -7.02
CA ALA A 261 4.32 -1.91 -7.24
C ALA A 261 5.16 -2.21 -8.49
N LEU A 262 4.88 -1.57 -9.63
CA LEU A 262 5.66 -1.70 -10.86
C LEU A 262 7.15 -1.40 -10.63
N LYS A 263 7.45 -0.29 -9.94
CA LYS A 263 8.83 0.09 -9.58
C LYS A 263 9.50 -0.95 -8.69
N LYS A 264 8.83 -1.41 -7.63
CA LYS A 264 9.37 -2.42 -6.69
C LYS A 264 9.57 -3.79 -7.36
N ALA A 265 8.75 -4.12 -8.37
CA ALA A 265 8.85 -5.32 -9.19
C ALA A 265 9.86 -5.19 -10.34
N GLY A 266 10.40 -3.99 -10.62
CA GLY A 266 11.31 -3.75 -11.74
C GLY A 266 10.64 -3.88 -13.12
N ILE A 267 9.32 -3.65 -13.17
CA ILE A 267 8.50 -3.74 -14.39
C ILE A 267 8.42 -2.36 -15.06
N ASP A 268 8.73 -2.33 -16.36
CA ASP A 268 8.54 -1.16 -17.20
C ASP A 268 7.11 -1.19 -17.77
N PRO A 269 6.23 -0.24 -17.41
CA PRO A 269 4.85 -0.24 -17.88
C PRO A 269 4.73 -0.09 -19.41
N SER A 270 5.73 0.46 -20.10
CA SER A 270 5.73 0.55 -21.57
C SER A 270 5.96 -0.80 -22.26
N LYS A 271 6.47 -1.79 -21.50
CA LYS A 271 6.69 -3.17 -21.92
C LYS A 271 5.64 -4.14 -21.36
N TRP A 272 4.49 -3.64 -20.91
CA TRP A 272 3.41 -4.47 -20.40
C TRP A 272 2.09 -4.22 -21.14
N ASP A 273 1.91 -4.95 -22.23
CA ASP A 273 0.77 -4.84 -23.12
C ASP A 273 0.19 -6.24 -23.41
N PRO A 274 -0.82 -6.69 -22.63
CA PRO A 274 -1.43 -8.00 -22.79
C PRO A 274 -1.94 -8.30 -24.21
N GLU A 275 -2.22 -7.29 -25.03
CA GLU A 275 -2.69 -7.50 -26.41
C GLU A 275 -1.60 -8.00 -27.36
N LYS A 276 -0.34 -7.92 -26.95
CA LYS A 276 0.82 -8.35 -27.76
C LYS A 276 1.25 -9.80 -27.50
N GLY A 277 0.46 -10.57 -26.75
CA GLY A 277 0.73 -11.99 -26.49
C GLY A 277 1.91 -12.24 -25.55
N LEU A 278 2.22 -13.51 -25.29
CA LEU A 278 3.22 -13.91 -24.30
C LEU A 278 4.64 -13.46 -24.67
N ASP A 279 5.09 -13.66 -25.92
CA ASP A 279 6.47 -13.32 -26.33
C ASP A 279 6.85 -11.86 -26.00
N PHE A 280 5.90 -10.92 -26.10
CA PHE A 280 6.14 -9.52 -25.73
C PHE A 280 6.15 -9.29 -24.21
N ASN A 281 5.31 -10.01 -23.47
CA ASN A 281 5.09 -9.82 -22.03
C ASN A 281 5.93 -10.75 -21.14
N ASP A 282 6.67 -11.68 -21.72
CA ASP A 282 7.33 -12.79 -21.01
C ASP A 282 8.19 -12.33 -19.83
N GLU A 283 9.10 -11.37 -20.08
CA GLU A 283 9.94 -10.77 -19.04
C GLU A 283 9.09 -10.14 -17.92
N THR A 284 7.98 -9.49 -18.27
CA THR A 284 7.07 -8.86 -17.31
C THR A 284 6.33 -9.90 -16.47
N VAL A 285 5.83 -10.98 -17.09
CA VAL A 285 5.17 -12.09 -16.40
C VAL A 285 6.13 -12.72 -15.37
N GLN A 286 7.36 -13.00 -15.76
CA GLN A 286 8.36 -13.56 -14.86
C GLN A 286 8.65 -12.60 -13.69
N LYS A 287 8.75 -11.29 -13.95
CA LYS A 287 8.94 -10.26 -12.91
C LYS A 287 7.77 -10.15 -11.94
N VAL A 288 6.53 -10.30 -12.40
CA VAL A 288 5.35 -10.30 -11.51
C VAL A 288 5.48 -11.40 -10.46
N TYR A 289 5.75 -12.64 -10.88
CA TYR A 289 5.87 -13.76 -9.95
C TYR A 289 7.15 -13.71 -9.11
N ALA A 290 8.28 -13.23 -9.66
CA ALA A 290 9.49 -12.98 -8.89
C ALA A 290 9.26 -11.93 -7.80
N TRP A 291 8.43 -10.92 -8.07
CA TRP A 291 8.06 -9.94 -7.07
C TRP A 291 7.16 -10.53 -5.98
N TYR A 292 6.19 -11.38 -6.31
CA TYR A 292 5.39 -12.09 -5.30
C TYR A 292 6.24 -13.01 -4.41
N GLN A 293 7.24 -13.68 -4.97
CA GLN A 293 8.24 -14.41 -4.19
C GLN A 293 9.00 -13.47 -3.24
N LYS A 294 9.47 -12.32 -3.75
CA LYS A 294 10.19 -11.32 -2.94
C LYS A 294 9.33 -10.80 -1.78
N LEU A 295 8.06 -10.49 -2.02
CA LEU A 295 7.11 -10.08 -0.97
C LEU A 295 7.04 -11.13 0.14
N TRP A 296 6.88 -12.40 -0.25
CA TRP A 296 6.84 -13.53 0.69
C TRP A 296 8.17 -13.73 1.44
N ASP A 297 9.31 -13.53 0.77
CA ASP A 297 10.63 -13.65 1.39
C ASP A 297 10.92 -12.53 2.40
N GLU A 298 10.43 -11.33 2.13
CA GLU A 298 10.55 -10.17 3.01
C GLU A 298 9.62 -10.26 4.21
N ASN A 299 8.39 -10.78 4.03
CA ASN A 299 7.44 -10.99 5.10
C ASN A 299 6.61 -12.29 4.90
N ARG A 300 6.82 -13.27 5.79
CA ARG A 300 6.14 -14.58 5.77
C ARG A 300 4.67 -14.51 6.19
N ASP A 301 4.18 -13.35 6.62
CA ASP A 301 2.76 -13.13 6.83
C ASP A 301 2.02 -12.82 5.51
N PHE A 302 2.72 -12.53 4.40
CA PHE A 302 2.12 -12.35 3.07
C PHE A 302 1.83 -13.68 2.37
N GLN A 303 1.07 -14.56 3.02
CA GLN A 303 0.73 -15.90 2.52
C GLN A 303 0.03 -15.89 1.16
N TRP A 304 -0.73 -14.84 0.84
CA TRP A 304 -1.30 -14.65 -0.49
C TRP A 304 -0.20 -14.55 -1.56
N ALA A 305 0.86 -13.78 -1.30
CA ALA A 305 1.96 -13.62 -2.26
C ALA A 305 2.73 -14.93 -2.47
N GLY A 306 2.94 -15.70 -1.39
CA GLY A 306 3.53 -17.04 -1.49
C GLY A 306 2.67 -17.99 -2.32
N MET A 307 1.34 -17.98 -2.12
CA MET A 307 0.40 -18.79 -2.90
C MET A 307 0.33 -18.32 -4.36
N ALA A 308 0.34 -17.01 -4.61
CA ALA A 308 0.32 -16.42 -5.95
C ALA A 308 1.58 -16.78 -6.75
N LYS A 309 2.76 -16.83 -6.11
CA LYS A 309 3.99 -17.35 -6.72
C LYS A 309 3.84 -18.82 -7.13
N LEU A 310 3.27 -19.68 -6.28
CA LEU A 310 3.02 -21.08 -6.64
C LEU A 310 1.99 -21.22 -7.77
N ALA A 311 0.90 -20.45 -7.70
CA ALA A 311 -0.14 -20.40 -8.73
C ALA A 311 0.38 -19.89 -10.08
N GLY A 312 1.48 -19.14 -10.08
CA GLY A 312 2.12 -18.67 -11.30
C GLY A 312 2.62 -19.78 -12.21
N ALA A 313 3.04 -20.92 -11.67
CA ALA A 313 3.58 -22.02 -12.48
C ALA A 313 2.56 -22.63 -13.45
N PRO A 314 1.39 -23.14 -13.01
CA PRO A 314 0.39 -23.66 -13.95
C PRO A 314 -0.18 -22.58 -14.88
N VAL A 315 -0.28 -21.32 -14.43
CA VAL A 315 -0.73 -20.21 -15.28
C VAL A 315 0.28 -19.92 -16.39
N TYR A 316 1.57 -19.87 -16.04
CA TYR A 316 2.64 -19.56 -16.98
C TYR A 316 2.89 -20.70 -17.97
N GLY A 317 2.86 -21.96 -17.51
CA GLY A 317 2.91 -23.12 -18.41
C GLY A 317 1.75 -23.14 -19.40
N GLY A 318 0.51 -22.87 -18.93
CA GLY A 318 -0.64 -22.73 -19.82
C GLY A 318 -0.52 -21.56 -20.82
N LEU A 319 0.12 -20.45 -20.44
CA LEU A 319 0.41 -19.35 -21.37
C LEU A 319 1.42 -19.76 -22.45
N HIS A 320 2.45 -20.54 -22.09
CA HIS A 320 3.43 -21.11 -23.03
C HIS A 320 2.78 -22.10 -23.98
N ASP A 321 1.94 -23.01 -23.48
CA ASP A 321 1.17 -23.94 -24.32
C ASP A 321 0.35 -23.19 -25.39
N LEU A 322 -0.38 -22.14 -24.98
CA LEU A 322 -1.13 -21.30 -25.92
C LEU A 322 -0.20 -20.58 -26.91
N ASN A 323 0.99 -20.16 -26.47
CA ASN A 323 1.97 -19.48 -27.30
C ASN A 323 2.54 -20.38 -28.39
N GLU A 324 2.86 -21.63 -28.05
CA GLU A 324 3.39 -22.60 -29.00
C GLU A 324 2.31 -23.03 -30.00
N VAL A 325 1.05 -23.16 -29.58
CA VAL A 325 -0.08 -23.35 -30.51
C VAL A 325 -0.19 -22.17 -31.49
N ILE A 326 -0.04 -20.92 -31.03
CA ILE A 326 -0.07 -19.74 -31.90
C ILE A 326 1.09 -19.77 -32.93
N LYS A 327 2.26 -20.28 -32.53
CA LYS A 327 3.43 -20.46 -33.41
C LYS A 327 3.33 -21.67 -34.35
N GLY A 328 2.26 -22.46 -34.23
CA GLY A 328 1.95 -23.56 -35.13
C GLY A 328 2.42 -24.93 -34.64
N ALA A 329 2.60 -25.11 -33.32
CA ALA A 329 2.85 -26.42 -32.73
C ALA A 329 1.73 -27.41 -33.09
N ASP A 330 2.11 -28.65 -33.44
CA ASP A 330 1.16 -29.73 -33.71
C ASP A 330 0.69 -30.36 -32.41
N ILE A 331 -0.56 -30.08 -32.06
CA ILE A 331 -1.21 -30.61 -30.86
C ILE A 331 -2.03 -31.88 -31.11
N ALA A 332 -2.07 -32.40 -32.35
CA ALA A 332 -2.89 -33.57 -32.71
C ALA A 332 -2.42 -34.86 -32.01
N GLY A 333 -1.16 -34.90 -31.56
CA GLY A 333 -0.57 -36.03 -30.84
C GLY A 333 -0.61 -35.92 -29.30
N LEU A 334 -1.09 -34.80 -28.75
CA LEU A 334 -1.15 -34.63 -27.30
C LEU A 334 -2.30 -35.46 -26.72
N ALA A 335 -1.96 -36.37 -25.81
CA ALA A 335 -2.91 -37.21 -25.09
C ALA A 335 -3.59 -36.42 -23.95
N VAL A 336 -4.06 -35.21 -24.25
CA VAL A 336 -4.93 -34.47 -23.33
C VAL A 336 -6.32 -35.06 -23.49
N PRO A 337 -7.05 -35.36 -22.41
CA PRO A 337 -8.44 -35.83 -22.49
C PRO A 337 -9.37 -34.68 -22.90
N ILE A 338 -9.21 -34.18 -24.14
CA ILE A 338 -10.03 -33.14 -24.75
C ILE A 338 -11.14 -33.85 -25.55
N PRO A 339 -12.42 -33.62 -25.23
CA PRO A 339 -13.52 -34.11 -26.06
C PRO A 339 -13.39 -33.60 -27.51
N GLY A 340 -13.28 -34.52 -28.48
CA GLY A 340 -13.55 -34.24 -29.89
C GLY A 340 -12.48 -33.51 -30.71
N GLY A 341 -11.24 -33.36 -30.24
CA GLY A 341 -10.18 -32.66 -30.99
C GLY A 341 -10.43 -31.15 -31.15
N LEU A 342 -11.24 -30.55 -30.29
CA LEU A 342 -11.80 -29.21 -30.49
C LEU A 342 -10.76 -28.08 -30.29
N LEU A 343 -9.68 -28.31 -29.54
CA LEU A 343 -8.52 -27.41 -29.52
C LEU A 343 -7.87 -27.28 -30.91
N SER A 344 -7.86 -28.36 -31.71
CA SER A 344 -7.41 -28.32 -33.12
C SER A 344 -8.40 -27.61 -34.06
N SER A 345 -9.58 -27.25 -33.57
CA SER A 345 -10.59 -26.48 -34.31
C SER A 345 -10.57 -24.98 -33.99
N LEU A 346 -9.87 -24.57 -32.93
CA LEU A 346 -9.66 -23.15 -32.64
C LEU A 346 -8.73 -22.55 -33.69
N SER A 347 -9.10 -21.41 -34.23
CA SER A 347 -8.19 -20.62 -35.06
C SER A 347 -7.09 -19.99 -34.21
N THR A 348 -5.95 -19.67 -34.84
CA THR A 348 -4.85 -18.95 -34.19
C THR A 348 -5.31 -17.66 -33.52
N ASP A 349 -6.22 -16.91 -34.16
CA ASP A 349 -6.77 -15.66 -33.62
C ASP A 349 -7.58 -15.89 -32.32
N GLU A 350 -8.30 -17.01 -32.23
CA GLU A 350 -9.07 -17.35 -31.02
C GLU A 350 -8.14 -17.77 -29.88
N VAL A 351 -7.12 -18.58 -30.17
CA VAL A 351 -6.10 -18.96 -29.18
C VAL A 351 -5.36 -17.73 -28.67
N GLN A 352 -4.99 -16.80 -29.56
CA GLN A 352 -4.38 -15.53 -29.19
C GLN A 352 -5.30 -14.67 -28.32
N TRP A 353 -6.59 -14.62 -28.62
CA TRP A 353 -7.55 -13.92 -27.79
C TRP A 353 -7.59 -14.48 -26.36
N PHE A 354 -7.64 -15.81 -26.20
CA PHE A 354 -7.61 -16.43 -24.87
C PHE A 354 -6.29 -16.16 -24.13
N GLN A 355 -5.13 -16.27 -24.80
CA GLN A 355 -3.83 -15.93 -24.21
C GLN A 355 -3.80 -14.49 -23.71
N ASN A 356 -4.22 -13.53 -24.55
CA ASN A 356 -4.30 -12.11 -24.18
C ASN A 356 -5.22 -11.90 -22.96
N LYS A 357 -6.33 -12.65 -22.87
CA LYS A 357 -7.26 -12.56 -21.73
C LYS A 357 -6.63 -13.02 -20.41
N PHE A 358 -5.85 -14.10 -20.39
CA PHE A 358 -5.13 -14.51 -19.18
C PHE A 358 -4.02 -13.53 -18.80
N LEU A 359 -3.33 -12.94 -19.78
CA LEU A 359 -2.37 -11.86 -19.52
C LEU A 359 -3.04 -10.62 -18.90
N HIS A 360 -4.26 -10.28 -19.33
CA HIS A 360 -5.07 -9.23 -18.69
C HIS A 360 -5.46 -9.61 -17.27
N MET A 361 -5.95 -10.83 -17.03
CA MET A 361 -6.29 -11.30 -15.68
C MET A 361 -5.10 -11.17 -14.71
N GLN A 362 -3.90 -11.58 -15.13
CA GLN A 362 -2.69 -11.41 -14.32
C GLN A 362 -2.41 -9.93 -14.00
N LYS A 363 -2.54 -9.06 -15.00
CA LYS A 363 -2.35 -7.61 -14.83
C LYS A 363 -3.39 -7.01 -13.88
N ASP A 364 -4.65 -7.43 -13.97
CA ASP A 364 -5.73 -6.98 -13.08
C ASP A 364 -5.48 -7.37 -11.63
N ILE A 365 -4.96 -8.59 -11.39
CA ILE A 365 -4.56 -9.05 -10.05
C ILE A 365 -3.42 -8.17 -9.51
N PHE A 366 -2.41 -7.88 -10.33
CA PHE A 366 -1.29 -7.02 -9.93
C PHE A 366 -1.75 -5.60 -9.60
N ASP A 367 -2.63 -5.04 -10.43
CA ASP A 367 -3.18 -3.70 -10.27
C ASP A 367 -4.07 -3.54 -9.02
N ASP A 368 -4.67 -4.63 -8.54
CA ASP A 368 -5.48 -4.63 -7.31
C ASP A 368 -4.66 -5.09 -6.10
N VAL A 369 -4.32 -6.38 -6.03
CA VAL A 369 -3.70 -6.99 -4.85
C VAL A 369 -2.22 -6.64 -4.75
N GLY A 370 -1.52 -6.55 -5.87
CA GLY A 370 -0.13 -6.06 -5.91
C GLY A 370 -0.03 -4.62 -5.40
N ALA A 371 -0.90 -3.72 -5.87
CA ALA A 371 -0.95 -2.34 -5.38
C ALA A 371 -1.20 -2.25 -3.86
N MET A 372 -2.06 -3.11 -3.30
CA MET A 372 -2.26 -3.17 -1.84
C MET A 372 -0.99 -3.61 -1.09
N HIS A 373 -0.25 -4.60 -1.60
CA HIS A 373 1.03 -5.00 -1.00
C HIS A 373 2.04 -3.86 -1.06
N ALA A 374 2.12 -3.12 -2.17
CA ALA A 374 3.01 -1.95 -2.26
C ALA A 374 2.61 -0.85 -1.26
N ALA A 375 1.32 -0.64 -1.03
CA ALA A 375 0.82 0.30 -0.03
C ALA A 375 1.21 -0.12 1.39
N TYR A 376 1.01 -1.39 1.74
CA TYR A 376 1.36 -1.92 3.04
C TYR A 376 2.88 -1.96 3.27
N GLN A 377 3.68 -2.37 2.28
CA GLN A 377 5.14 -2.35 2.41
C GLN A 377 5.71 -0.95 2.66
N GLN A 378 5.03 0.08 2.14
CA GLN A 378 5.50 1.44 2.26
C GLN A 378 5.03 2.13 3.54
N TYR A 379 3.79 1.88 3.99
CA TYR A 379 3.19 2.62 5.11
C TYR A 379 2.48 1.74 6.15
N GLY A 380 2.68 0.42 6.12
CA GLY A 380 1.98 -0.54 6.96
C GLY A 380 0.46 -0.44 6.81
N ILE A 381 -0.26 -0.66 7.91
CA ILE A 381 -1.73 -0.58 7.92
C ILE A 381 -2.27 0.80 7.55
N ALA A 382 -1.51 1.87 7.80
CA ALA A 382 -1.92 3.24 7.46
C ALA A 382 -2.06 3.44 5.94
N GLY A 383 -1.26 2.75 5.13
CA GLY A 383 -1.38 2.77 3.66
C GLY A 383 -2.70 2.14 3.18
N ILE A 384 -3.14 1.07 3.84
CA ILE A 384 -4.42 0.40 3.52
C ILE A 384 -5.61 1.23 4.02
N GLU A 385 -5.53 1.79 5.22
CA GLU A 385 -6.55 2.71 5.74
C GLU A 385 -6.71 3.95 4.85
N ALA A 386 -5.62 4.45 4.27
CA ALA A 386 -5.67 5.53 3.30
C ALA A 386 -6.42 5.12 2.02
N LEU A 387 -6.15 3.93 1.46
CA LEU A 387 -6.90 3.38 0.32
C LEU A 387 -8.40 3.27 0.64
N GLN A 388 -8.74 2.74 1.82
CA GLN A 388 -10.12 2.62 2.31
C GLN A 388 -10.82 3.98 2.40
N LYS A 389 -10.19 4.94 3.09
CA LYS A 389 -10.75 6.29 3.28
C LYS A 389 -10.99 6.99 1.95
N GLN A 390 -10.14 6.75 0.95
CA GLN A 390 -10.24 7.40 -0.35
C GLN A 390 -11.25 6.77 -1.29
N ASN A 391 -11.38 5.46 -1.27
CA ASN A 391 -12.28 4.73 -2.15
C ASN A 391 -12.96 3.59 -1.39
N PRO A 392 -13.87 3.92 -0.45
CA PRO A 392 -14.51 2.93 0.41
C PRO A 392 -15.36 1.93 -0.38
N ASP A 393 -15.83 2.30 -1.57
CA ASP A 393 -16.59 1.41 -2.46
C ASP A 393 -15.71 0.29 -3.06
N ASN A 394 -14.45 0.60 -3.40
CA ASN A 394 -13.53 -0.41 -3.91
C ASN A 394 -12.70 -1.09 -2.81
N TYR A 395 -12.44 -0.38 -1.72
CA TYR A 395 -11.71 -0.81 -0.54
C TYR A 395 -12.65 -0.78 0.68
N PRO A 396 -13.60 -1.73 0.76
CA PRO A 396 -14.56 -1.75 1.86
C PRO A 396 -13.87 -2.09 3.18
N LYS A 397 -14.57 -1.86 4.30
CA LYS A 397 -13.99 -2.04 5.64
C LYS A 397 -13.49 -3.46 5.87
N GLU A 398 -14.20 -4.45 5.35
CA GLU A 398 -13.86 -5.87 5.46
C GLU A 398 -12.49 -6.16 4.84
N LEU A 399 -12.12 -5.47 3.76
CA LEU A 399 -10.79 -5.60 3.15
C LEU A 399 -9.70 -4.97 4.02
N THR A 400 -9.99 -3.84 4.67
CA THR A 400 -9.07 -3.24 5.64
C THR A 400 -8.90 -4.11 6.87
N ASP A 401 -9.99 -4.72 7.35
CA ASP A 401 -9.97 -5.66 8.47
C ASP A 401 -9.15 -6.91 8.12
N ALA A 402 -9.22 -7.43 6.89
CA ALA A 402 -8.34 -8.51 6.42
C ALA A 402 -6.86 -8.12 6.49
N TRP A 403 -6.49 -6.90 6.12
CA TRP A 403 -5.11 -6.41 6.30
C TRP A 403 -4.73 -6.24 7.78
N ARG A 404 -5.66 -5.85 8.66
CA ARG A 404 -5.41 -5.85 10.12
C ARG A 404 -5.23 -7.25 10.68
N ASP A 405 -5.87 -8.26 10.09
CA ASP A 405 -5.66 -9.66 10.44
C ASP A 405 -4.27 -10.14 10.01
N ILE A 406 -3.80 -9.74 8.82
CA ILE A 406 -2.42 -9.96 8.35
C ILE A 406 -1.41 -9.25 9.25
N ASP A 407 -1.68 -8.01 9.67
CA ASP A 407 -0.81 -7.20 10.54
C ASP A 407 -0.77 -7.67 12.01
N SER A 408 -1.63 -8.63 12.38
CA SER A 408 -1.89 -8.93 13.80
C SER A 408 -0.79 -9.74 14.50
N GLY A 409 0.07 -10.43 13.75
CA GLY A 409 1.02 -11.42 14.27
C GLY A 409 0.38 -12.68 14.87
N ASP A 410 -0.95 -12.83 14.83
CA ASP A 410 -1.64 -14.08 15.19
C ASP A 410 -1.72 -14.99 13.96
N PRO A 411 -1.07 -16.18 13.97
CA PRO A 411 -1.01 -17.05 12.80
C PRO A 411 -2.38 -17.42 12.20
N LYS A 412 -3.43 -17.55 13.02
CA LYS A 412 -4.77 -17.88 12.53
C LYS A 412 -5.42 -16.68 11.84
N ARG A 413 -5.22 -15.49 12.39
CA ARG A 413 -5.73 -14.24 11.77
C ARG A 413 -4.94 -13.93 10.50
N VAL A 414 -3.63 -14.07 10.52
CA VAL A 414 -2.79 -13.94 9.31
C VAL A 414 -3.30 -14.84 8.19
N ALA A 415 -3.54 -16.12 8.46
CA ALA A 415 -4.10 -17.04 7.48
C ALA A 415 -5.50 -16.61 6.98
N ALA A 416 -6.37 -16.16 7.88
CA ALA A 416 -7.72 -15.68 7.52
C ALA A 416 -7.69 -14.41 6.64
N GLY A 417 -6.82 -13.45 6.98
CA GLY A 417 -6.65 -12.21 6.22
C GLY A 417 -6.14 -12.47 4.79
N ASN A 418 -5.15 -13.37 4.64
CA ASN A 418 -4.66 -13.77 3.32
C ASN A 418 -5.71 -14.56 2.52
N ALA A 419 -6.51 -15.41 3.18
CA ALA A 419 -7.63 -16.08 2.53
C ALA A 419 -8.69 -15.08 2.04
N ALA A 420 -8.90 -13.97 2.75
CA ALA A 420 -9.79 -12.90 2.31
C ALA A 420 -9.24 -12.09 1.11
N LEU A 421 -7.91 -11.92 1.00
CA LEU A 421 -7.30 -11.36 -0.21
C LEU A 421 -7.50 -12.28 -1.42
N LEU A 422 -7.29 -13.60 -1.23
CA LEU A 422 -7.56 -14.60 -2.27
C LEU A 422 -9.04 -14.62 -2.66
N GLU A 423 -9.95 -14.56 -1.69
CA GLU A 423 -11.38 -14.47 -1.93
C GLU A 423 -11.73 -13.25 -2.79
N ARG A 424 -11.17 -12.08 -2.47
CA ARG A 424 -11.38 -10.85 -3.25
C ARG A 424 -10.88 -11.00 -4.69
N GLU A 425 -9.68 -11.53 -4.88
CA GLU A 425 -9.13 -11.80 -6.21
C GLU A 425 -10.13 -12.60 -7.07
N GLN A 426 -10.65 -13.67 -6.48
CA GLN A 426 -11.48 -14.64 -7.17
C GLN A 426 -12.93 -14.18 -7.36
N THR A 427 -13.46 -13.29 -6.50
CA THR A 427 -14.88 -12.85 -6.49
C THR A 427 -15.12 -11.41 -6.91
N LYS A 428 -14.07 -10.58 -6.96
CA LYS A 428 -14.15 -9.17 -7.35
C LYS A 428 -13.33 -8.86 -8.61
N VAL A 429 -12.10 -9.39 -8.70
CA VAL A 429 -11.16 -9.04 -9.77
C VAL A 429 -11.43 -9.89 -11.02
N LEU A 430 -11.42 -11.22 -10.87
CA LEU A 430 -11.46 -12.16 -12.00
C LEU A 430 -12.84 -12.51 -12.60
N PRO A 431 -14.00 -12.40 -11.92
CA PRO A 431 -15.27 -12.90 -12.49
C PRO A 431 -15.71 -12.25 -13.80
N GLY A 432 -15.31 -11.00 -14.04
CA GLY A 432 -15.58 -10.32 -15.31
C GLY A 432 -14.90 -11.05 -16.47
N SER A 433 -13.59 -11.22 -16.37
CA SER A 433 -12.75 -11.84 -17.39
C SER A 433 -13.10 -13.31 -17.63
N TYR A 434 -13.42 -14.08 -16.58
CA TYR A 434 -13.85 -15.47 -16.77
C TYR A 434 -15.19 -15.59 -17.50
N ARG A 435 -16.15 -14.70 -17.22
CA ARG A 435 -17.41 -14.66 -17.99
C ARG A 435 -17.19 -14.26 -19.45
N GLU A 436 -16.18 -13.45 -19.75
CA GLU A 436 -15.82 -13.15 -21.14
C GLU A 436 -15.26 -14.40 -21.83
N VAL A 437 -14.41 -15.17 -21.15
CA VAL A 437 -13.90 -16.46 -21.66
C VAL A 437 -15.04 -17.42 -21.97
N GLU A 438 -15.96 -17.65 -21.04
CA GLU A 438 -17.11 -18.55 -21.23
C GLU A 438 -18.03 -18.11 -22.38
N LYS A 439 -18.25 -16.81 -22.53
CA LYS A 439 -19.19 -16.27 -23.52
C LYS A 439 -18.57 -16.00 -24.89
N TYR A 440 -17.26 -16.22 -25.03
CA TYR A 440 -16.55 -15.91 -26.25
C TYR A 440 -17.13 -16.70 -27.44
N HIS A 441 -17.70 -16.00 -28.41
CA HIS A 441 -18.32 -16.57 -29.62
C HIS A 441 -19.25 -17.79 -29.39
N GLY A 442 -19.93 -17.85 -28.24
CA GLY A 442 -20.86 -18.93 -27.90
C GLY A 442 -20.14 -20.27 -27.66
N PRO A 443 -20.29 -21.29 -28.54
CA PRO A 443 -19.71 -22.63 -28.30
C PRO A 443 -18.20 -22.66 -28.14
N VAL A 444 -17.48 -21.68 -28.70
CA VAL A 444 -16.01 -21.60 -28.63
C VAL A 444 -15.55 -21.35 -27.19
N GLY A 445 -16.12 -20.36 -26.52
CA GLY A 445 -15.81 -20.02 -25.13
C GLY A 445 -16.19 -21.11 -24.14
N ASP A 446 -17.38 -21.71 -24.32
CA ASP A 446 -17.84 -22.85 -23.52
C ASP A 446 -16.86 -24.02 -23.62
N THR A 447 -16.46 -24.37 -24.85
CA THR A 447 -15.45 -25.40 -25.11
C THR A 447 -14.14 -25.09 -24.42
N PHE A 448 -13.63 -23.87 -24.59
CA PHE A 448 -12.37 -23.49 -24.00
C PHE A 448 -12.44 -23.57 -22.46
N ALA A 449 -13.56 -23.17 -21.85
CA ALA A 449 -13.79 -23.29 -20.43
C ALA A 449 -13.80 -24.76 -19.95
N GLN A 450 -14.36 -25.68 -20.74
CA GLN A 450 -14.29 -27.12 -20.45
C GLN A 450 -12.85 -27.64 -20.47
N VAL A 451 -12.09 -27.28 -21.52
CA VAL A 451 -10.68 -27.64 -21.65
C VAL A 451 -9.85 -27.10 -20.49
N LEU A 452 -10.00 -25.82 -20.18
CA LEU A 452 -9.33 -25.17 -19.06
C LEU A 452 -9.64 -25.91 -17.74
N SER A 453 -10.92 -26.26 -17.50
CA SER A 453 -11.34 -26.99 -16.30
C SER A 453 -10.73 -28.38 -16.20
N ALA A 454 -10.59 -29.08 -17.33
CA ALA A 454 -9.97 -30.40 -17.40
C ALA A 454 -8.47 -30.38 -17.14
N MET A 455 -7.78 -29.32 -17.57
CA MET A 455 -6.32 -29.17 -17.47
C MET A 455 -5.86 -28.37 -16.24
N THR A 456 -6.78 -27.79 -15.45
CA THR A 456 -6.37 -26.97 -14.30
C THR A 456 -5.88 -27.87 -13.16
N GLU A 457 -4.56 -27.92 -13.03
CA GLU A 457 -3.86 -28.59 -11.93
C GLU A 457 -3.75 -27.71 -10.69
N SER A 458 -3.58 -28.37 -9.53
CA SER A 458 -3.34 -27.63 -8.29
C SER A 458 -1.88 -27.16 -8.23
N PRO A 459 -1.62 -25.86 -7.99
CA PRO A 459 -0.25 -25.38 -7.77
C PRO A 459 0.37 -25.82 -6.43
N ILE A 460 -0.45 -26.42 -5.54
CA ILE A 460 -0.07 -26.79 -4.18
C ILE A 460 0.21 -28.29 -4.13
N PRO A 461 1.39 -28.74 -3.66
CA PRO A 461 1.71 -30.17 -3.57
C PRO A 461 0.68 -30.97 -2.77
N GLY A 462 0.28 -32.11 -3.32
CA GLY A 462 -0.79 -32.97 -2.76
C GLY A 462 -2.20 -32.43 -3.01
N GLY A 463 -2.34 -31.25 -3.62
CA GLY A 463 -3.57 -30.69 -4.17
C GLY A 463 -4.16 -31.58 -5.25
N LYS A 464 -5.49 -31.65 -5.34
CA LYS A 464 -6.16 -32.31 -6.46
C LYS A 464 -6.31 -31.31 -7.60
N SER A 465 -6.19 -31.75 -8.84
CA SER A 465 -6.67 -30.99 -10.00
C SER A 465 -8.15 -30.63 -9.85
N PHE A 466 -8.60 -29.59 -10.54
CA PHE A 466 -10.00 -29.15 -10.48
C PHE A 466 -10.95 -30.30 -10.82
N ASN A 467 -10.67 -31.03 -11.91
CA ASN A 467 -11.44 -32.21 -12.30
C ASN A 467 -11.30 -33.37 -11.29
N GLY A 468 -10.09 -33.62 -10.78
CA GLY A 468 -9.84 -34.64 -9.78
C GLY A 468 -10.55 -34.39 -8.44
N TYR A 469 -10.87 -33.14 -8.11
CA TYR A 469 -11.66 -32.77 -6.94
C TYR A 469 -13.14 -33.13 -7.09
N TYR A 470 -13.74 -32.90 -8.26
CA TYR A 470 -15.18 -33.15 -8.50
C TYR A 470 -15.53 -34.55 -9.00
N GLY A 471 -14.73 -35.15 -9.90
CA GLY A 471 -15.12 -36.38 -10.62
C GLY A 471 -14.09 -37.52 -10.64
N GLY A 472 -12.85 -37.28 -10.21
CA GLY A 472 -11.74 -38.25 -10.32
C GLY A 472 -11.08 -38.27 -11.70
N GLU A 473 -9.84 -38.78 -11.78
CA GLU A 473 -8.86 -38.59 -12.89
C GLU A 473 -9.30 -38.99 -14.32
N TRP A 474 -10.50 -39.54 -14.51
CA TRP A 474 -11.03 -39.89 -15.84
C TRP A 474 -12.55 -39.67 -15.93
N SER A 475 -13.12 -38.73 -15.16
CA SER A 475 -14.53 -38.36 -15.29
C SER A 475 -14.79 -37.68 -16.64
N THR A 476 -15.26 -38.47 -17.61
CA THR A 476 -15.75 -37.99 -18.90
C THR A 476 -17.22 -37.58 -18.81
N TRP A 477 -17.62 -36.71 -17.87
CA TRP A 477 -19.00 -36.24 -17.83
C TRP A 477 -19.07 -34.80 -17.30
N TRP A 478 -19.28 -33.86 -18.23
CA TRP A 478 -20.17 -32.67 -18.18
C TRP A 478 -20.98 -32.43 -16.89
N ASP A 479 -20.32 -32.33 -15.74
CA ASP A 479 -20.98 -32.15 -14.44
C ASP A 479 -21.46 -30.70 -14.23
N ASP A 480 -21.61 -29.92 -15.31
CA ASP A 480 -21.88 -28.48 -15.34
C ASP A 480 -20.91 -27.67 -14.45
N ARG A 481 -19.74 -28.24 -14.11
CA ARG A 481 -18.71 -27.58 -13.26
C ARG A 481 -17.59 -27.02 -14.09
N TYR A 482 -17.31 -25.74 -13.86
CA TYR A 482 -16.30 -25.01 -14.60
C TYR A 482 -15.33 -24.32 -13.66
N VAL A 483 -14.03 -24.43 -13.93
CA VAL A 483 -13.05 -23.64 -13.21
C VAL A 483 -13.23 -22.14 -13.49
N THR A 484 -13.90 -21.76 -14.58
CA THR A 484 -14.28 -20.38 -14.89
C THR A 484 -15.47 -19.90 -14.04
N ASP A 485 -16.34 -20.82 -13.57
CA ASP A 485 -17.41 -20.51 -12.62
C ASP A 485 -16.81 -20.15 -11.25
N THR A 486 -17.29 -19.05 -10.68
CA THR A 486 -16.72 -18.51 -9.44
C THR A 486 -17.04 -19.40 -8.23
N ASN A 487 -18.23 -20.01 -8.18
CA ASN A 487 -18.61 -20.83 -7.02
C ASN A 487 -17.86 -22.15 -7.01
N ASP A 488 -17.74 -22.79 -8.17
CA ASP A 488 -17.04 -24.06 -8.30
C ASP A 488 -15.55 -23.90 -8.02
N ARG A 489 -14.92 -22.88 -8.62
CA ARG A 489 -13.50 -22.57 -8.37
C ARG A 489 -13.26 -22.26 -6.89
N MET A 490 -14.13 -21.48 -6.25
CA MET A 490 -13.97 -21.14 -4.83
C MET A 490 -14.21 -22.32 -3.89
N ASP A 491 -15.11 -23.25 -4.23
CA ASP A 491 -15.32 -24.46 -3.45
C ASP A 491 -14.07 -25.35 -3.47
N TRP A 492 -13.47 -25.56 -4.64
CA TRP A 492 -12.18 -26.26 -4.80
C TRP A 492 -11.05 -25.57 -4.02
N ILE A 493 -10.88 -24.25 -4.18
CA ILE A 493 -9.85 -23.48 -3.48
C ILE A 493 -9.98 -23.61 -1.96
N ARG A 494 -11.20 -23.42 -1.42
CA ARG A 494 -11.44 -23.43 0.03
C ARG A 494 -11.29 -24.80 0.67
N LYS A 495 -11.75 -25.85 -0.01
CA LYS A 495 -11.84 -27.20 0.57
C LYS A 495 -10.64 -28.08 0.27
N ASP A 496 -9.89 -27.80 -0.80
CA ASP A 496 -8.72 -28.60 -1.18
C ASP A 496 -7.40 -27.81 -1.10
N MET A 497 -7.31 -26.68 -1.83
CA MET A 497 -6.03 -25.98 -2.00
C MET A 497 -5.56 -25.26 -0.73
N LEU A 498 -6.42 -24.42 -0.13
CA LEU A 498 -6.07 -23.61 1.04
C LEU A 498 -5.63 -24.46 2.24
N PRO A 499 -6.34 -25.55 2.64
CA PRO A 499 -5.90 -26.40 3.74
C PRO A 499 -4.52 -27.03 3.52
N LYS A 500 -4.22 -27.48 2.29
CA LYS A 500 -2.92 -28.06 1.96
C LYS A 500 -1.82 -27.02 1.89
N TYR A 501 -2.15 -25.82 1.44
CA TYR A 501 -1.21 -24.71 1.47
C TYR A 501 -0.85 -24.34 2.92
N GLN A 502 -1.82 -24.29 3.83
CA GLN A 502 -1.56 -24.08 5.25
C GLN A 502 -0.72 -25.21 5.87
N GLN A 503 -0.92 -26.45 5.45
CA GLN A 503 -0.05 -27.58 5.85
C GLN A 503 1.38 -27.43 5.33
N LEU A 504 1.56 -26.98 4.08
CA LEU A 504 2.88 -26.67 3.52
C LEU A 504 3.56 -25.55 4.32
N LEU A 505 2.84 -24.48 4.65
CA LEU A 505 3.37 -23.35 5.43
C LEU A 505 3.78 -23.73 6.86
N ALA A 506 3.15 -24.76 7.44
CA ALA A 506 3.58 -25.32 8.72
C ALA A 506 4.97 -25.98 8.68
N ASN A 507 5.53 -26.21 7.48
CA ASN A 507 6.92 -26.60 7.25
C ASN A 507 7.68 -25.48 6.49
N PRO A 508 8.24 -24.47 7.20
CA PRO A 508 8.84 -23.30 6.57
C PRO A 508 9.99 -23.60 5.61
N VAL A 509 10.78 -24.65 5.89
CA VAL A 509 11.90 -25.07 5.03
C VAL A 509 11.37 -25.60 3.69
N GLN A 510 10.37 -26.47 3.74
CA GLN A 510 9.76 -27.02 2.53
C GLN A 510 8.99 -25.95 1.76
N ALA A 511 8.23 -25.10 2.45
CA ALA A 511 7.52 -23.98 1.84
C ALA A 511 8.48 -23.04 1.11
N LYS A 512 9.59 -22.64 1.76
CA LYS A 512 10.60 -21.80 1.12
C LYS A 512 11.24 -22.47 -0.08
N ALA A 513 11.72 -23.71 0.06
CA ALA A 513 12.36 -24.43 -1.04
C ALA A 513 11.46 -24.52 -2.28
N LEU A 514 10.15 -24.70 -2.06
CA LEU A 514 9.16 -24.78 -3.13
C LEU A 514 8.84 -23.42 -3.75
N ILE A 515 8.64 -22.39 -2.93
CA ILE A 515 8.29 -21.04 -3.40
C ILE A 515 9.47 -20.36 -4.10
N ASP A 516 10.71 -20.70 -3.71
CA ASP A 516 11.94 -20.19 -4.32
C ASP A 516 12.26 -20.83 -5.68
N THR A 517 11.54 -21.88 -6.08
CA THR A 517 11.78 -22.51 -7.39
C THR A 517 11.55 -21.47 -8.50
N PRO A 518 12.51 -21.32 -9.45
CA PRO A 518 12.33 -20.44 -10.59
C PRO A 518 11.00 -20.72 -11.32
N LEU A 519 10.38 -19.66 -11.85
CA LEU A 519 9.06 -19.81 -12.46
C LEU A 519 9.09 -20.79 -13.64
N LEU A 520 10.10 -20.65 -14.51
CA LEU A 520 10.31 -21.53 -15.67
C LEU A 520 10.42 -22.99 -15.23
N ASP A 521 11.40 -23.31 -14.37
CA ASP A 521 11.61 -24.68 -13.88
C ASP A 521 10.35 -25.33 -13.30
N ARG A 522 9.48 -24.54 -12.66
CA ARG A 522 8.23 -25.04 -12.09
C ARG A 522 7.11 -25.12 -13.12
N ALA A 523 7.10 -24.25 -14.12
CA ALA A 523 6.10 -24.26 -15.19
C ALA A 523 6.27 -25.45 -16.12
N ASP A 524 7.50 -25.94 -16.32
CA ASP A 524 7.79 -27.19 -17.04
C ASP A 524 7.00 -28.40 -16.50
N GLU A 525 6.60 -28.40 -15.22
CA GLU A 525 5.77 -29.45 -14.62
C GLU A 525 4.31 -29.43 -15.12
N TYR A 526 3.87 -28.32 -15.72
CA TYR A 526 2.49 -28.05 -16.13
C TYR A 526 2.34 -27.82 -17.64
N GLU A 527 3.44 -27.62 -18.37
CA GLU A 527 3.44 -27.52 -19.82
C GLU A 527 3.05 -28.86 -20.45
N VAL A 528 2.16 -28.80 -21.44
CA VAL A 528 1.64 -29.98 -22.13
C VAL A 528 2.13 -30.00 -23.58
N VAL A 529 2.43 -28.84 -24.15
CA VAL A 529 3.01 -28.69 -25.48
C VAL A 529 4.55 -28.71 -25.36
N PRO A 530 5.24 -29.67 -26.00
CA PRO A 530 6.68 -29.87 -25.85
C PRO A 530 7.58 -28.90 -26.63
#